data_AF-A0A2B4R2W1-F1
#
_entry.id   AF-A0A2B4R2W1-F1
#
_cell.length_a   1.000
_cell.length_b   1.000
_cell.length_c   1.000
_cell.angle_alpha   90.00
_cell.angle_beta   90.00
_cell.angle_gamma   90.00
#
_symmetry.space_group_name_H-M   'P 1'
#
loop_
_entity.id
_entity.type
_entity.pdbx_description
1 polymer ?
#
loop_
_entity_poly.entity_id
_entity_poly.type
_entity_poly.pdbx_seq_one_letter_code
_entity_poly.pdbx_strand_id
1 'polypeptide(L)'
;MNEKTKKDLVNKSEEGRKLFSSFVQERIKTGKINLWAPVRKRNLLTWKTSAKVIKVKEGDGPSTNTQEITVGLKVRIVDGMAEVQSLDKPEWIKNCRDLAEHFTNRLLVKYNDLQELRIIFDRYDVPFSLKSATPVKRQGGHAPIYYRITDSTQIAKVPMKKLLAHSKTKGELTMFLAKNVKDNANGRQVVVAWGKECE
;
A
#
# COMPACT_ATOMS: atom_id res chain seq x y z
N MET A 1 -9.24 2.03 9.96
CA MET A 1 -9.69 0.97 9.01
C MET A 1 -10.20 -0.25 9.78
N ASN A 2 -11.22 -0.99 9.29
CA ASN A 2 -11.70 -2.24 9.93
C ASN A 2 -10.77 -3.43 9.59
N GLU A 3 -10.53 -4.32 10.56
CA GLU A 3 -9.75 -5.56 10.42
C GLU A 3 -10.19 -6.43 9.23
N LYS A 4 -11.50 -6.52 8.97
CA LYS A 4 -12.00 -7.25 7.81
C LYS A 4 -11.52 -6.66 6.49
N THR A 5 -11.48 -5.33 6.39
CA THR A 5 -11.00 -4.63 5.19
C THR A 5 -9.48 -4.82 5.03
N LYS A 6 -8.71 -4.79 6.13
CA LYS A 6 -7.26 -5.05 6.11
C LYS A 6 -6.97 -6.45 5.55
N LYS A 7 -7.68 -7.45 6.07
CA LYS A 7 -7.57 -8.84 5.64
C LYS A 7 -7.94 -9.05 4.18
N ASP A 8 -9.04 -8.45 3.72
CA ASP A 8 -9.48 -8.54 2.32
C ASP A 8 -8.47 -7.88 1.37
N LEU A 9 -7.90 -6.73 1.77
CA LEU A 9 -6.93 -6.01 0.96
C LEU A 9 -5.65 -6.83 0.73
N VAL A 10 -5.11 -7.38 1.81
CA VAL A 10 -3.90 -8.21 1.77
C VAL A 10 -4.15 -9.51 1.02
N ASN A 11 -5.23 -10.23 1.33
CA ASN A 11 -5.42 -11.59 0.83
C ASN A 11 -6.05 -11.68 -0.56
N LYS A 12 -6.41 -10.54 -1.18
CA LYS A 12 -7.06 -10.47 -2.49
C LYS A 12 -6.41 -11.36 -3.57
N SER A 13 -5.08 -11.43 -3.62
CA SER A 13 -4.37 -12.26 -4.62
C SER A 13 -4.42 -13.75 -4.28
N GLU A 14 -4.32 -14.12 -3.01
CA GLU A 14 -4.41 -15.52 -2.58
C GLU A 14 -5.84 -16.04 -2.76
N GLU A 15 -6.85 -15.24 -2.39
CA GLU A 15 -8.24 -15.59 -2.63
C GLU A 15 -8.55 -15.70 -4.13
N GLY A 16 -8.04 -14.79 -4.96
CA GLY A 16 -8.19 -14.87 -6.41
C GLY A 16 -7.57 -16.14 -7.00
N ARG A 17 -6.38 -16.53 -6.53
CA ARG A 17 -5.73 -17.79 -6.94
C ARG A 17 -6.53 -19.02 -6.52
N LYS A 18 -7.04 -19.05 -5.29
CA LYS A 18 -7.89 -20.16 -4.80
C LYS A 18 -9.17 -20.31 -5.62
N LEU A 19 -9.86 -19.20 -5.91
CA LEU A 19 -11.06 -19.21 -6.76
C LEU A 19 -10.75 -19.69 -8.17
N PHE A 20 -9.62 -19.26 -8.76
CA PHE A 20 -9.18 -19.75 -10.06
C PHE A 20 -8.88 -21.25 -10.03
N SER A 21 -8.15 -21.74 -9.02
CA SER A 21 -7.85 -23.16 -8.88
C SER A 21 -9.11 -24.02 -8.71
N SER A 22 -10.07 -23.57 -7.88
CA SER A 22 -11.38 -24.24 -7.73
C SER A 22 -12.16 -24.25 -9.05
N PHE A 23 -12.18 -23.13 -9.79
CA PHE A 23 -12.81 -23.06 -11.11
C PHE A 23 -12.22 -24.10 -12.08
N VAL A 24 -10.89 -24.17 -12.18
CA VAL A 24 -10.21 -25.12 -13.07
C VAL A 24 -10.51 -26.57 -12.66
N GLN A 25 -10.49 -26.87 -11.36
CA GLN A 25 -10.79 -28.21 -10.88
C GLN A 25 -12.25 -28.60 -11.17
N GLU A 26 -13.21 -27.78 -10.73
CA GLU A 26 -14.63 -28.11 -10.80
C GLU A 26 -15.18 -28.16 -12.22
N ARG A 27 -14.70 -27.29 -13.12
CA ARG A 27 -15.26 -27.14 -14.47
C ARG A 27 -14.44 -27.79 -15.57
N ILE A 28 -13.11 -27.77 -15.47
CA ILE A 28 -12.23 -28.28 -16.53
C ILE A 28 -11.82 -29.73 -16.25
N LYS A 29 -11.36 -30.02 -15.02
CA LYS A 29 -10.80 -31.35 -14.69
C LYS A 29 -11.86 -32.36 -14.29
N THR A 30 -12.76 -31.99 -13.37
CA THR A 30 -13.79 -32.90 -12.84
C THR A 30 -15.07 -32.86 -13.68
N GLY A 31 -15.33 -31.77 -14.42
CA GLY A 31 -16.57 -31.59 -15.20
C GLY A 31 -17.84 -31.56 -14.34
N LYS A 32 -17.70 -31.34 -13.01
CA LYS A 32 -18.80 -31.37 -12.04
C LYS A 32 -19.78 -30.21 -12.26
N ILE A 33 -19.30 -29.12 -12.83
CA ILE A 33 -20.07 -27.92 -13.16
C ILE A 33 -19.80 -27.55 -14.61
N ASN A 34 -20.85 -27.22 -15.35
CA ASN A 34 -20.73 -26.75 -16.74
C ASN A 34 -19.83 -25.52 -16.84
N LEU A 35 -19.01 -25.48 -17.89
CA LEU A 35 -18.08 -24.37 -18.15
C LEU A 35 -18.81 -23.01 -18.18
N TRP A 36 -20.01 -22.99 -18.75
CA TRP A 36 -20.85 -21.79 -18.94
C TRP A 36 -21.75 -21.45 -17.74
N ALA A 37 -21.74 -22.25 -16.67
CA ALA A 37 -22.57 -21.95 -15.51
C ALA A 37 -22.20 -20.58 -14.89
N PRO A 38 -23.14 -19.81 -14.33
CA PRO A 38 -22.84 -18.51 -13.75
C PRO A 38 -21.72 -18.59 -12.69
N VAL A 39 -20.75 -17.67 -12.75
CA VAL A 39 -19.68 -17.56 -11.75
C VAL A 39 -20.04 -16.42 -10.80
N ARG A 40 -20.17 -16.72 -9.50
CA ARG A 40 -20.43 -15.68 -8.51
C ARG A 40 -19.17 -14.84 -8.29
N LYS A 41 -19.30 -13.54 -8.48
CA LYS A 41 -18.25 -12.58 -8.15
C LYS A 41 -18.11 -12.48 -6.63
N ARG A 42 -16.89 -12.63 -6.12
CA ARG A 42 -16.61 -12.43 -4.69
C ARG A 42 -16.56 -10.92 -4.38
N ASN A 43 -17.41 -10.48 -3.46
CA ASN A 43 -17.47 -9.09 -3.01
C ASN A 43 -16.47 -8.88 -1.87
N LEU A 44 -15.32 -8.31 -2.20
CA LEU A 44 -14.30 -7.92 -1.22
C LEU A 44 -14.58 -6.50 -0.72
N LEU A 45 -14.39 -6.27 0.59
CA LEU A 45 -14.39 -4.91 1.10
C LEU A 45 -13.18 -4.16 0.55
N THR A 46 -13.40 -2.95 0.07
CA THR A 46 -12.36 -2.08 -0.47
C THR A 46 -12.40 -0.75 0.27
N TRP A 47 -11.43 0.11 0.03
CA TRP A 47 -11.31 1.39 0.71
C TRP A 47 -12.58 2.27 0.64
N LYS A 48 -13.34 2.20 -0.48
CA LYS A 48 -14.62 2.91 -0.64
C LYS A 48 -15.69 2.45 0.35
N THR A 49 -15.70 1.18 0.74
CA THR A 49 -16.69 0.62 1.67
C THR A 49 -16.36 0.89 3.14
N SER A 50 -15.21 1.50 3.47
CA SER A 50 -14.82 1.84 4.85
C SER A 50 -15.09 3.29 5.24
N ALA A 51 -15.72 4.10 4.39
CA ALA A 51 -16.15 5.44 4.77
C ALA A 51 -17.23 5.32 5.86
N LYS A 52 -16.90 5.67 7.10
CA LYS A 52 -17.88 5.73 8.20
C LYS A 52 -18.77 6.95 7.96
N VAL A 53 -20.05 6.72 7.67
CA VAL A 53 -21.07 7.75 7.82
C VAL A 53 -21.43 7.78 9.31
N ILE A 54 -21.00 8.81 10.02
CA ILE A 54 -21.36 9.02 11.42
C ILE A 54 -22.68 9.81 11.42
N LYS A 55 -23.76 9.19 11.88
CA LYS A 55 -25.01 9.89 12.20
C LYS A 55 -24.92 10.38 13.65
N VAL A 56 -24.75 11.68 13.84
CA VAL A 56 -24.86 12.30 15.17
C VAL A 56 -26.31 12.67 15.40
N LYS A 57 -26.89 12.23 16.52
CA LYS A 57 -28.15 12.75 17.05
C LYS A 57 -27.78 13.83 18.07
N GLU A 58 -28.12 15.08 17.78
CA GLU A 58 -28.12 16.14 18.80
C GLU A 58 -29.32 15.93 19.74
N GLY A 59 -29.10 16.17 21.04
CA GLY A 59 -30.13 16.07 22.07
C GLY A 59 -31.24 17.11 21.90
N ASP A 60 -32.39 16.81 22.49
CA ASP A 60 -33.72 17.39 22.28
C ASP A 60 -33.80 18.93 22.15
N GLY A 61 -34.34 19.38 21.01
CA GLY A 61 -34.86 20.73 20.79
C GLY A 61 -35.59 20.81 19.43
N PRO A 62 -36.84 21.31 19.34
CA PRO A 62 -37.67 21.14 18.14
C PRO A 62 -37.54 22.34 17.21
N SER A 63 -36.70 22.24 16.17
CA SER A 63 -36.97 22.91 14.90
C SER A 63 -36.00 22.44 13.81
N THR A 64 -36.60 21.74 12.86
CA THR A 64 -36.15 21.40 11.51
C THR A 64 -35.23 22.42 10.86
N ASN A 65 -33.98 22.00 10.63
CA ASN A 65 -33.27 22.12 9.35
C ASN A 65 -32.00 21.26 9.43
N THR A 66 -32.10 20.02 8.97
CA THR A 66 -30.97 19.07 8.90
C THR A 66 -29.97 19.58 7.86
N GLN A 67 -29.00 20.38 8.29
CA GLN A 67 -27.78 20.61 7.52
C GLN A 67 -26.82 19.47 7.87
N GLU A 68 -26.53 18.64 6.87
CA GLU A 68 -25.51 17.59 6.94
C GLU A 68 -24.13 18.24 7.13
N ILE A 69 -23.73 18.50 8.38
CA ILE A 69 -22.36 18.91 8.66
C ILE A 69 -21.50 17.64 8.62
N THR A 70 -20.98 17.35 7.44
CA THR A 70 -19.89 16.39 7.25
C THR A 70 -18.69 16.91 8.03
N VAL A 71 -18.47 16.44 9.26
CA VAL A 71 -17.12 16.47 9.84
C VAL A 71 -16.33 15.44 9.04
N GLY A 72 -15.91 15.85 7.84
CA GLY A 72 -15.28 14.99 6.87
C GLY A 72 -13.93 14.56 7.42
N LEU A 73 -13.85 13.33 7.92
CA LEU A 73 -12.58 12.64 8.14
C LEU A 73 -11.77 12.76 6.84
N LYS A 74 -10.79 13.67 6.84
CA LYS A 74 -9.98 13.96 5.66
C LYS A 74 -8.95 12.86 5.54
N VAL A 75 -9.33 11.81 4.82
CA VAL A 75 -8.47 10.64 4.55
C VAL A 75 -7.83 10.80 3.18
N ARG A 76 -6.51 10.64 3.07
CA ARG A 76 -5.85 10.45 1.76
C ARG A 76 -5.22 9.09 1.63
N ILE A 77 -5.28 8.57 0.43
CA ILE A 77 -4.59 7.34 0.02
C ILE A 77 -3.47 7.75 -0.92
N VAL A 78 -2.26 7.28 -0.63
CA VAL A 78 -1.04 7.67 -1.34
C VAL A 78 -0.30 6.41 -1.78
N ASP A 79 0.24 6.43 -3.00
CA ASP A 79 1.18 5.41 -3.47
C ASP A 79 2.56 5.71 -2.86
N GLY A 80 2.99 4.85 -1.93
CA GLY A 80 4.25 5.01 -1.22
C GLY A 80 5.47 4.90 -2.15
N MET A 81 5.41 4.08 -3.19
CA MET A 81 6.52 3.94 -4.13
C MET A 81 6.65 5.17 -5.04
N ALA A 82 5.52 5.79 -5.40
CA ALA A 82 5.53 7.05 -6.14
C ALA A 82 6.11 8.18 -5.30
N GLU A 83 5.75 8.28 -4.02
CA GLU A 83 6.34 9.29 -3.12
C GLU A 83 7.84 9.07 -2.94
N VAL A 84 8.31 7.82 -2.77
CA VAL A 84 9.75 7.50 -2.69
C VAL A 84 10.50 7.90 -3.96
N GLN A 85 9.90 7.71 -5.14
CA GLN A 85 10.52 8.12 -6.40
C GLN A 85 10.54 9.64 -6.59
N SER A 86 9.58 10.34 -6.00
CA SER A 86 9.51 11.81 -6.01
C SER A 86 10.42 12.47 -4.98
N LEU A 87 11.08 11.69 -4.11
CA LEU A 87 12.01 12.22 -3.13
C LEU A 87 13.21 12.84 -3.84
N ASP A 88 13.42 14.12 -3.57
CA ASP A 88 14.68 14.75 -3.82
C ASP A 88 15.71 14.13 -2.88
N LYS A 89 16.90 13.85 -3.41
CA LYS A 89 17.98 13.26 -2.65
C LYS A 89 19.03 14.34 -2.36
N PRO A 90 18.85 15.14 -1.30
CA PRO A 90 19.84 16.11 -0.89
C PRO A 90 21.13 15.42 -0.41
N GLU A 91 22.24 16.15 -0.48
CA GLU A 91 23.60 15.62 -0.26
C GLU A 91 23.84 15.09 1.17
N TRP A 92 23.01 15.49 2.13
CA TRP A 92 23.08 15.01 3.51
C TRP A 92 22.51 13.60 3.71
N ILE A 93 21.70 13.07 2.77
CA ILE A 93 21.17 11.70 2.84
C ILE A 93 22.28 10.73 2.44
N LYS A 94 23.00 10.24 3.44
CA LYS A 94 24.10 9.31 3.24
C LYS A 94 23.66 7.87 3.43
N ASN A 95 22.76 7.64 4.38
CA ASN A 95 22.31 6.34 4.81
C ASN A 95 20.81 6.11 4.55
N CYS A 96 20.39 4.84 4.58
CA CYS A 96 18.97 4.49 4.50
C CYS A 96 18.15 5.07 5.68
N ARG A 97 18.76 5.23 6.86
CA ARG A 97 18.12 5.89 8.00
C ARG A 97 17.75 7.33 7.66
N ASP A 98 18.69 8.12 7.17
CA ASP A 98 18.48 9.52 6.79
C ASP A 98 17.38 9.62 5.71
N LEU A 99 17.34 8.66 4.78
CA LEU A 99 16.29 8.58 3.77
C LEU A 99 14.92 8.31 4.38
N ALA A 100 14.83 7.39 5.35
CA ALA A 100 13.57 7.07 6.01
C ALA A 100 13.07 8.22 6.87
N GLU A 101 13.94 8.91 7.59
CA GLU A 101 13.62 10.12 8.35
C GLU A 101 13.15 11.23 7.39
N HIS A 102 13.88 11.48 6.29
CA HIS A 102 13.49 12.46 5.28
C HIS A 102 12.11 12.16 4.66
N PHE A 103 11.89 10.89 4.28
CA PHE A 103 10.60 10.44 3.73
C PHE A 103 9.46 10.66 4.71
N THR A 104 9.68 10.29 5.97
CA THR A 104 8.66 10.42 7.02
C THR A 104 8.34 11.88 7.29
N ASN A 105 9.35 12.73 7.44
CA ASN A 105 9.17 14.17 7.63
C ASN A 105 8.44 14.82 6.46
N ARG A 106 8.82 14.48 5.21
CA ARG A 106 8.13 14.99 4.01
C ARG A 106 6.66 14.58 3.99
N LEU A 107 6.34 13.34 4.34
CA LEU A 107 4.96 12.87 4.42
C LEU A 107 4.16 13.60 5.52
N LEU A 108 4.74 13.74 6.71
CA LEU A 108 4.08 14.38 7.85
C LEU A 108 3.83 15.87 7.61
N VAL A 109 4.73 16.56 6.90
CA VAL A 109 4.55 17.98 6.52
C VAL A 109 3.51 18.11 5.40
N LYS A 110 3.62 17.30 4.34
CA LYS A 110 2.74 17.38 3.17
C LYS A 110 1.28 17.04 3.48
N TYR A 111 1.07 16.16 4.46
CA TYR A 111 -0.24 15.66 4.85
C TYR A 111 -0.62 16.05 6.29
N ASN A 112 -0.11 17.19 6.77
CA ASN A 112 -0.39 17.69 8.12
C ASN A 112 -1.87 18.04 8.34
N ASP A 113 -2.59 18.34 7.27
CA ASP A 113 -4.00 18.73 7.28
C ASP A 113 -4.96 17.53 7.33
N LEU A 114 -4.45 16.30 7.37
CA LEU A 114 -5.25 15.08 7.31
C LEU A 114 -5.44 14.44 8.67
N GLN A 115 -6.63 13.88 8.87
CA GLN A 115 -6.95 13.10 10.06
C GLN A 115 -6.44 11.66 9.93
N GLU A 116 -6.42 11.10 8.72
CA GLU A 116 -5.88 9.76 8.45
C GLU A 116 -5.06 9.74 7.14
N LEU A 117 -3.82 9.27 7.21
CA LEU A 117 -2.96 9.06 6.04
C LEU A 117 -2.83 7.57 5.76
N ARG A 118 -3.20 7.13 4.56
CA ARG A 118 -3.10 5.73 4.13
C ARG A 118 -2.03 5.58 3.06
N ILE A 119 -0.94 4.90 3.39
CA ILE A 119 0.18 4.69 2.47
C ILE A 119 0.12 3.26 1.96
N ILE A 120 0.12 3.11 0.64
CA ILE A 120 0.07 1.81 -0.02
C ILE A 120 1.36 1.62 -0.77
N PHE A 121 2.10 0.58 -0.41
CA PHE A 121 3.25 0.16 -1.19
C PHE A 121 2.90 -1.00 -2.12
N ASP A 122 3.64 -1.06 -3.23
CA ASP A 122 3.60 -2.18 -4.15
C ASP A 122 4.04 -3.49 -3.49
N ARG A 123 3.45 -4.59 -3.96
CA ARG A 123 3.81 -5.94 -3.52
C ARG A 123 4.94 -6.52 -4.36
N TYR A 124 6.07 -6.76 -3.70
CA TYR A 124 7.27 -7.37 -4.27
C TYR A 124 7.55 -8.79 -3.74
N ASP A 125 6.71 -9.29 -2.83
CA ASP A 125 6.79 -10.62 -2.20
C ASP A 125 6.25 -11.75 -3.08
N VAL A 126 5.48 -11.43 -4.13
CA VAL A 126 4.91 -12.42 -5.05
C VAL A 126 5.84 -12.62 -6.26
N PRO A 127 6.53 -13.77 -6.38
CA PRO A 127 7.30 -14.09 -7.58
C PRO A 127 6.35 -14.14 -8.79
N PHE A 128 6.81 -13.67 -9.95
CA PHE A 128 6.01 -13.58 -11.19
C PHE A 128 4.79 -12.63 -11.12
N SER A 129 4.79 -11.66 -10.21
CA SER A 129 3.88 -10.50 -10.29
C SER A 129 3.93 -9.88 -11.70
N LEU A 130 2.81 -9.42 -12.25
CA LEU A 130 2.76 -8.67 -13.53
C LEU A 130 3.79 -7.52 -13.58
N LYS A 131 4.18 -6.97 -12.42
CA LYS A 131 5.21 -5.92 -12.27
C LYS A 131 6.65 -6.42 -12.30
N SER A 132 6.90 -7.73 -12.23
CA SER A 132 8.25 -8.33 -12.32
C SER A 132 8.72 -8.56 -13.75
N ALA A 133 7.80 -8.60 -14.72
CA ALA A 133 8.12 -8.71 -16.16
C ALA A 133 8.41 -7.34 -16.82
N THR A 134 7.88 -6.24 -16.27
CA THR A 134 8.04 -4.88 -16.80
C THR A 134 9.43 -4.20 -16.59
N PRO A 135 10.26 -4.52 -15.55
CA PRO A 135 11.53 -3.82 -15.32
C PRO A 135 12.56 -4.04 -16.43
N VAL A 136 12.56 -5.23 -17.05
CA VAL A 136 13.52 -5.59 -18.12
C VAL A 136 13.40 -4.65 -19.33
N LYS A 137 12.17 -4.22 -19.67
CA LYS A 137 11.94 -3.30 -20.80
C LYS A 137 12.27 -1.83 -20.48
N ARG A 138 12.34 -1.44 -19.20
CA ARG A 138 12.60 -0.05 -18.76
C ARG A 138 14.06 0.23 -18.39
N GLN A 139 14.89 -0.79 -18.22
CA GLN A 139 16.24 -0.67 -17.63
C GLN A 139 17.38 -0.76 -18.66
N GLY A 140 17.08 -0.77 -19.96
CA GLY A 140 18.12 -0.62 -20.99
C GLY A 140 19.21 -1.70 -20.98
N GLY A 141 18.93 -2.90 -20.46
CA GLY A 141 19.82 -4.06 -20.57
C GLY A 141 20.82 -4.30 -19.43
N HIS A 142 20.91 -3.44 -18.40
CA HIS A 142 21.75 -3.74 -17.23
C HIS A 142 21.06 -4.67 -16.24
N ALA A 143 21.77 -5.72 -15.79
CA ALA A 143 21.26 -6.61 -14.75
C ALA A 143 21.05 -5.82 -13.43
N PRO A 144 19.88 -5.92 -12.79
CA PRO A 144 19.59 -5.18 -11.58
C PRO A 144 20.47 -5.66 -10.41
N ILE A 145 21.19 -4.72 -9.79
CA ILE A 145 22.05 -4.99 -8.62
C ILE A 145 21.19 -5.03 -7.36
N TYR A 146 21.30 -6.12 -6.61
CA TYR A 146 20.68 -6.24 -5.30
C TYR A 146 21.49 -5.46 -4.25
N TYR A 147 20.84 -4.47 -3.63
CA TYR A 147 21.31 -3.82 -2.43
C TYR A 147 20.52 -4.35 -1.24
N ARG A 148 21.24 -4.78 -0.19
CA ARG A 148 20.64 -5.11 1.10
C ARG A 148 20.33 -3.81 1.83
N ILE A 149 19.11 -3.68 2.35
CA ILE A 149 18.70 -2.47 3.08
C ILE A 149 18.93 -2.68 4.58
N THR A 150 19.82 -1.89 5.16
CA THR A 150 20.06 -1.75 6.61
C THR A 150 20.20 -0.26 6.95
N ASP A 151 20.08 0.10 8.24
CA ASP A 151 20.25 1.48 8.72
C ASP A 151 21.57 2.11 8.23
N SER A 152 22.64 1.32 8.23
CA SER A 152 24.00 1.71 7.84
C SER A 152 24.30 1.61 6.35
N THR A 153 23.34 1.21 5.52
CA THR A 153 23.56 1.07 4.07
C THR A 153 23.81 2.44 3.46
N GLN A 154 25.03 2.64 2.95
CA GLN A 154 25.42 3.89 2.29
C GLN A 154 24.78 3.98 0.91
N ILE A 155 23.83 4.89 0.79
CA ILE A 155 23.15 5.19 -0.47
C ILE A 155 23.63 6.48 -1.10
N ALA A 156 24.47 7.29 -0.44
CA ALA A 156 24.94 8.61 -0.90
C ALA A 156 25.26 8.69 -2.41
N LYS A 157 26.07 7.76 -2.92
CA LYS A 157 26.52 7.74 -4.34
C LYS A 157 25.62 6.95 -5.28
N VAL A 158 24.58 6.27 -4.77
CA VAL A 158 23.69 5.43 -5.59
C VAL A 158 22.49 6.26 -6.06
N PRO A 159 22.29 6.46 -7.37
CA PRO A 159 21.11 7.17 -7.85
C PRO A 159 19.84 6.35 -7.54
N MET A 160 18.75 7.03 -7.20
CA MET A 160 17.50 6.39 -6.76
C MET A 160 16.99 5.35 -7.78
N LYS A 161 17.11 5.65 -9.08
CA LYS A 161 16.77 4.73 -10.17
C LYS A 161 17.54 3.41 -10.12
N LYS A 162 18.80 3.42 -9.68
CA LYS A 162 19.67 2.23 -9.56
C LYS A 162 19.36 1.44 -8.30
N LEU A 163 19.09 2.12 -7.18
CA LEU A 163 18.66 1.48 -5.93
C LEU A 163 17.33 0.75 -6.11
N LEU A 164 16.38 1.38 -6.81
CA LEU A 164 15.06 0.84 -7.10
C LEU A 164 15.04 -0.12 -8.30
N ALA A 165 16.18 -0.50 -8.86
CA ALA A 165 16.21 -1.38 -10.02
C ALA A 165 15.78 -2.81 -9.67
N HIS A 166 16.23 -3.31 -8.52
CA HIS A 166 16.03 -4.68 -8.08
C HIS A 166 14.75 -4.85 -7.24
N SER A 167 13.94 -5.87 -7.55
CA SER A 167 12.65 -6.12 -6.89
C SER A 167 12.80 -6.43 -5.40
N LYS A 168 13.81 -7.23 -5.03
CA LYS A 168 14.06 -7.56 -3.61
C LYS A 168 14.47 -6.33 -2.81
N THR A 169 15.29 -5.46 -3.39
CA THR A 169 15.72 -4.21 -2.75
C THR A 169 14.54 -3.27 -2.54
N LYS A 170 13.63 -3.17 -3.53
CA LYS A 170 12.36 -2.43 -3.38
C LYS A 170 11.49 -2.98 -2.26
N GLY A 171 11.37 -4.30 -2.17
CA GLY A 171 10.63 -4.96 -1.10
C GLY A 171 11.21 -4.67 0.28
N GLU A 172 12.52 -4.84 0.45
CA GLU A 172 13.22 -4.53 1.71
C GLU A 172 13.11 -3.05 2.08
N LEU A 173 13.31 -2.14 1.12
CA LEU A 173 13.17 -0.70 1.34
C LEU A 173 11.75 -0.33 1.75
N THR A 174 10.75 -0.93 1.11
CA THR A 174 9.34 -0.73 1.43
C THR A 174 9.03 -1.14 2.87
N MET A 175 9.49 -2.33 3.29
CA MET A 175 9.31 -2.80 4.66
C MET A 175 10.00 -1.87 5.66
N PHE A 176 11.21 -1.41 5.33
CA PHE A 176 11.97 -0.51 6.17
C PHE A 176 11.28 0.85 6.35
N LEU A 177 10.83 1.46 5.25
CA LEU A 177 10.10 2.73 5.28
C LEU A 177 8.75 2.61 6.01
N ALA A 178 8.02 1.52 5.79
CA ALA A 178 6.74 1.30 6.43
C ALA A 178 6.87 1.25 7.97
N LYS A 179 7.88 0.54 8.48
CA LYS A 179 8.19 0.50 9.92
C LYS A 179 8.54 1.88 10.45
N ASN A 180 9.46 2.59 9.77
CA ASN A 180 9.91 3.90 10.23
C ASN A 180 8.79 4.95 10.24
N VAL A 181 7.88 4.93 9.25
CA VAL A 181 6.72 5.83 9.23
C VAL A 181 5.77 5.55 10.38
N LYS A 182 5.57 4.27 10.73
CA LYS A 182 4.72 3.87 11.85
C LYS A 182 5.32 4.29 13.19
N ASP A 183 6.62 4.05 13.40
CA ASP A 183 7.30 4.35 14.66
C ASP A 183 7.36 5.87 14.93
N ASN A 184 7.48 6.68 13.87
CA ASN A 184 7.49 8.14 13.96
C ASN A 184 6.10 8.79 13.81
N ALA A 185 5.03 7.99 13.69
CA ALA A 185 3.66 8.50 13.70
C ALA A 185 3.25 8.83 15.14
N ASN A 186 3.75 9.97 15.66
CA ASN A 186 3.48 10.50 17.01
C ASN A 186 1.98 10.77 17.25
N GLY A 187 1.17 9.72 17.42
CA GLY A 187 -0.27 9.79 17.69
C GLY A 187 -1.16 10.11 16.48
N ARG A 188 -0.59 10.21 15.26
CA ARG A 188 -1.39 10.39 14.03
C ARG A 188 -1.96 9.07 13.54
N GLN A 189 -3.17 9.10 12.99
CA GLN A 189 -3.79 7.92 12.40
C GLN A 189 -3.15 7.65 11.03
N VAL A 190 -2.04 6.92 11.02
CA VAL A 190 -1.38 6.46 9.78
C VAL A 190 -1.64 4.98 9.61
N VAL A 191 -2.13 4.60 8.44
CA VAL A 191 -2.28 3.20 8.04
C VAL A 191 -1.32 2.92 6.91
N VAL A 192 -0.45 1.93 7.06
CA VAL A 192 0.51 1.54 6.04
C VAL A 192 0.24 0.11 5.61
N ALA A 193 0.18 -0.12 4.30
CA ALA A 193 0.03 -1.44 3.72
C ALA A 193 1.29 -1.80 2.92
N TRP A 194 1.93 -2.91 3.28
CA TRP A 194 3.11 -3.43 2.60
C TRP A 194 3.10 -4.96 2.58
N GLY A 195 3.42 -5.58 1.43
CA GLY A 195 3.49 -7.03 1.32
C GLY A 195 2.22 -7.75 1.79
N LYS A 196 2.31 -8.52 2.88
CA LYS A 196 1.18 -9.21 3.52
C LYS A 196 0.68 -8.54 4.81
N GLU A 197 1.16 -7.35 5.10
CA GLU A 197 0.86 -6.62 6.33
C GLU A 197 0.09 -5.35 5.98
N CYS A 198 -0.89 -5.02 6.82
CA CYS A 198 -1.65 -3.78 6.74
C CYS A 198 -1.93 -3.32 8.16
N GLU A 199 -1.16 -2.34 8.60
CA GLU A 199 -1.17 -1.86 9.98
C GLU A 199 -1.66 -0.42 10.04
#